data_AF-A0A2U0S4U5-F1
#
_entry.id   AF-A0A2U0S4U5-F1
#
_cell.length_a   1.000
_cell.length_b   1.000
_cell.length_c   1.000
_cell.angle_alpha   90.00
_cell.angle_beta   90.00
_cell.angle_gamma   90.00
#
_symmetry.space_group_name_H-M   'P 1'
#
loop_
_entity.id
_entity.type
_entity.pdbx_description
1 polymer ?
#
loop_
_entity_poly.entity_id
_entity_poly.type
_entity_poly.pdbx_seq_one_letter_code
_entity_poly.pdbx_strand_id
1 'polypeptide(L)'
;MQKYLNKIAKTRNGAKFYKVDLHFHSPSSSDQKFLNEDNNPDVFPKTRADLIKKYENEHDFKATVERVADKIVDRFNEEHLNLVVVTDHNTPSFIDNDDWDKGNWYTEIKEAIKRAEGSKKIEKGKIKVLPGVEITTARVHILAIFNDLDEKDKDDSLATYHISNLLSEIGFKANQVGEFISETGGRSVYHAIKLIVEYGGIPVIAHIDGTGRSFSQSEFKHKPKPASEGGEQAVKFEYKGELEAIISIPELAVMEYVNKSSKLVEKLTWMKALKDLRKKIKIKETKGVKPDLGFVRNSDAHNFEDIAQRYSYVKMDNLNYKSFFYAFREPKNRVMSDQEGKPTEPEYQIDGMAIVGDFLDSAFHRFNPRVNCMVGAVSSGKTTRILDLGEATKDLTGTKETFEKAKGDTIYVTLRTKDGDNQSLWALEKDVKNNETKYWKLKDNYKILEELQGKPKELKDFNPDFILGSKIDKETKAKEDYSTPLAKQCWLAIEKMLDPAKKSPLIIDEMEQCLTDELIEKNLVPALEKCRKNRQIIIASCKSNIPVVLDAENIIIVNKAKTVAAGSIEHKKVLPTMVEITEGGKTTFQEKLRRCGHLYECSP
;
A
#
# COMPACT_ATOMS: atom_id res chain seq x y z
N MET A 1 29.33 8.62 17.76
CA MET A 1 28.50 7.56 17.14
C MET A 1 27.08 7.36 17.75
N GLN A 2 26.89 6.78 18.95
CA GLN A 2 25.56 6.32 19.44
C GLN A 2 24.42 7.35 19.36
N LYS A 3 24.71 8.63 19.63
CA LYS A 3 23.75 9.74 19.47
C LYS A 3 23.17 9.80 18.05
N TYR A 4 23.98 9.60 17.02
CA TYR A 4 23.55 9.62 15.61
C TYR A 4 22.75 8.37 15.25
N LEU A 5 23.16 7.20 15.73
CA LEU A 5 22.40 5.95 15.54
C LEU A 5 21.00 6.04 16.15
N ASN A 6 20.90 6.60 17.37
CA ASN A 6 19.60 6.86 18.02
C ASN A 6 18.74 7.82 17.20
N LYS A 7 19.36 8.81 16.54
CA LYS A 7 18.65 9.75 15.67
C LYS A 7 18.12 9.05 14.42
N ILE A 8 18.94 8.23 13.77
CA ILE A 8 18.53 7.39 12.63
C ILE A 8 17.36 6.48 13.04
N ALA A 9 17.48 5.77 14.15
CA ALA A 9 16.46 4.86 14.68
C ALA A 9 15.09 5.52 14.90
N LYS A 10 15.08 6.76 15.38
CA LYS A 10 13.86 7.54 15.67
C LYS A 10 13.30 8.28 14.46
N THR A 11 14.03 8.30 13.34
CA THR A 11 13.60 9.01 12.13
C THR A 11 12.67 8.13 11.33
N ARG A 12 11.57 8.71 10.84
CA ARG A 12 10.59 8.02 9.98
C ARG A 12 11.26 7.52 8.70
N ASN A 13 10.82 6.35 8.20
CA ASN A 13 11.28 5.76 6.95
C ASN A 13 10.17 5.54 5.91
N GLY A 14 9.06 6.26 5.99
CA GLY A 14 7.99 6.21 4.99
C GLY A 14 6.98 5.07 5.16
N ALA A 15 6.38 4.65 4.05
CA ALA A 15 5.30 3.67 4.03
C ALA A 15 5.78 2.23 4.22
N LYS A 16 4.89 1.40 4.78
CA LYS A 16 5.09 -0.03 4.97
C LYS A 16 3.79 -0.80 4.70
N PHE A 17 3.91 -2.10 4.49
CA PHE A 17 2.75 -2.97 4.35
C PHE A 17 2.17 -3.34 5.71
N TYR A 18 0.85 -3.33 5.78
CA TYR A 18 0.04 -3.73 6.93
C TYR A 18 -0.82 -4.92 6.53
N LYS A 19 -0.92 -5.95 7.37
CA LYS A 19 -1.82 -7.10 7.13
C LYS A 19 -3.25 -6.66 7.42
N VAL A 20 -4.17 -6.92 6.49
CA VAL A 20 -5.56 -6.47 6.58
C VAL A 20 -6.54 -7.59 6.31
N ASP A 21 -7.71 -7.50 6.94
CA ASP A 21 -8.89 -8.31 6.65
C ASP A 21 -10.10 -7.38 6.51
N LEU A 22 -10.55 -7.18 5.28
CA LEU A 22 -11.53 -6.15 4.93
C LEU A 22 -12.95 -6.68 4.82
N HIS A 23 -13.14 -7.98 4.99
CA HIS A 23 -14.41 -8.65 4.84
C HIS A 23 -14.56 -9.67 5.97
N PHE A 24 -15.26 -9.25 7.03
CA PHE A 24 -15.53 -10.07 8.20
C PHE A 24 -16.91 -9.71 8.74
N HIS A 25 -17.66 -10.74 9.12
CA HIS A 25 -18.99 -10.63 9.68
C HIS A 25 -18.95 -10.81 11.20
N SER A 26 -19.46 -9.81 11.89
CA SER A 26 -19.73 -9.88 13.31
C SER A 26 -20.94 -10.79 13.58
N PRO A 27 -21.28 -11.07 14.85
CA PRO A 27 -22.51 -11.78 15.19
C PRO A 27 -23.82 -11.10 14.73
N SER A 28 -23.76 -9.89 14.17
CA SER A 28 -24.93 -9.21 13.58
C SER A 28 -25.37 -9.79 12.23
N SER A 29 -24.51 -10.49 11.48
CA SER A 29 -24.86 -10.98 10.15
C SER A 29 -25.82 -12.18 10.21
N SER A 30 -26.83 -12.19 9.34
CA SER A 30 -27.93 -13.16 9.34
C SER A 30 -27.66 -14.45 8.56
N ASP A 31 -26.52 -14.55 7.88
CA ASP A 31 -26.15 -15.67 7.00
C ASP A 31 -25.23 -16.72 7.65
N GLN A 32 -25.01 -16.65 8.97
CA GLN A 32 -24.28 -17.65 9.74
C GLN A 32 -24.82 -19.07 9.48
N LYS A 33 -24.09 -19.86 8.69
CA LYS A 33 -24.40 -21.27 8.46
C LYS A 33 -23.94 -22.09 9.67
N PHE A 34 -24.94 -22.54 10.41
CA PHE A 34 -24.96 -23.58 11.44
C PHE A 34 -23.88 -24.67 11.29
N LEU A 35 -23.22 -25.01 12.40
CA LEU A 35 -22.83 -26.37 12.82
C LEU A 35 -22.22 -26.36 14.26
N ASN A 36 -23.04 -26.63 15.28
CA ASN A 36 -22.80 -27.59 16.38
C ASN A 36 -23.83 -27.42 17.51
N GLU A 37 -24.13 -28.50 18.24
CA GLU A 37 -25.22 -28.59 19.23
C GLU A 37 -24.79 -28.26 20.68
N ASP A 38 -23.50 -28.03 20.95
CA ASP A 38 -23.03 -27.93 22.35
C ASP A 38 -22.89 -26.50 22.87
N ASN A 39 -23.47 -26.22 24.04
CA ASN A 39 -23.46 -24.95 24.80
C ASN A 39 -22.05 -24.53 25.29
N ASN A 40 -21.07 -24.41 24.40
CA ASN A 40 -19.71 -24.00 24.75
C ASN A 40 -19.55 -22.46 24.73
N PRO A 41 -19.18 -21.79 25.85
CA PRO A 41 -18.93 -20.35 25.90
C PRO A 41 -17.70 -19.89 25.11
N ASP A 42 -16.92 -20.83 24.56
CA ASP A 42 -15.74 -20.58 23.74
C ASP A 42 -15.97 -20.52 22.22
N VAL A 43 -17.21 -20.65 21.76
CA VAL A 43 -17.56 -20.66 20.34
C VAL A 43 -18.24 -19.35 19.93
N PHE A 44 -17.98 -18.88 18.71
CA PHE A 44 -18.68 -17.72 18.13
C PHE A 44 -20.20 -17.99 18.20
N PRO A 45 -21.01 -17.05 18.70
CA PRO A 45 -22.41 -17.32 18.93
C PRO A 45 -23.13 -17.74 17.64
N LYS A 46 -23.97 -18.79 17.77
CA LYS A 46 -24.49 -19.59 16.64
C LYS A 46 -25.65 -18.95 15.89
N THR A 47 -26.45 -18.12 16.56
CA THR A 47 -27.53 -17.31 15.99
C THR A 47 -27.78 -16.08 16.87
N ARG A 48 -28.45 -15.05 16.32
CA ARG A 48 -29.03 -13.93 17.07
C ARG A 48 -29.93 -14.40 18.23
N ALA A 49 -30.72 -15.45 17.99
CA ALA A 49 -31.61 -16.04 19.00
C ALA A 49 -30.83 -16.77 20.10
N ASP A 50 -29.71 -17.42 19.80
CA ASP A 50 -28.86 -18.10 20.78
C ASP A 50 -28.03 -17.11 21.61
N LEU A 51 -27.62 -15.98 21.03
CA LEU A 51 -27.11 -14.84 21.78
C LEU A 51 -28.14 -14.37 22.81
N ILE A 52 -29.34 -13.99 22.36
CA ILE A 52 -30.44 -13.52 23.21
C ILE A 52 -30.76 -14.55 24.31
N LYS A 53 -30.87 -15.84 23.96
CA LYS A 53 -31.20 -16.91 24.91
C LYS A 53 -30.06 -17.23 25.89
N LYS A 54 -28.80 -17.04 25.49
CA LYS A 54 -27.64 -17.12 26.39
C LYS A 54 -27.57 -15.90 27.32
N TYR A 55 -27.87 -14.72 26.81
CA TYR A 55 -27.96 -13.48 27.59
C TYR A 55 -29.06 -13.52 28.65
N GLU A 56 -30.21 -14.11 28.33
CA GLU A 56 -31.30 -14.34 29.29
C GLU A 56 -30.89 -15.31 30.41
N ASN A 57 -29.98 -16.26 30.13
CA ASN A 57 -29.51 -17.27 31.09
C ASN A 57 -28.25 -16.84 31.90
N GLU A 58 -27.39 -15.95 31.38
CA GLU A 58 -26.15 -15.49 32.05
C GLU A 58 -26.36 -14.28 32.99
N HIS A 59 -27.58 -13.75 33.14
CA HIS A 59 -27.92 -12.57 33.96
C HIS A 59 -27.19 -11.25 33.63
N ASP A 60 -26.24 -11.19 32.68
CA ASP A 60 -25.55 -9.97 32.25
C ASP A 60 -25.29 -9.93 30.72
N PHE A 61 -26.17 -9.24 29.99
CA PHE A 61 -26.07 -9.05 28.54
C PHE A 61 -24.77 -8.35 28.13
N LYS A 62 -24.39 -7.31 28.87
CA LYS A 62 -23.25 -6.48 28.51
C LYS A 62 -21.94 -7.24 28.64
N ALA A 63 -21.75 -7.98 29.74
CA ALA A 63 -20.55 -8.78 29.97
C ALA A 63 -20.30 -9.81 28.84
N THR A 64 -21.36 -10.37 28.26
CA THR A 64 -21.21 -11.35 27.18
C THR A 64 -20.90 -10.70 25.83
N VAL A 65 -21.46 -9.52 25.51
CA VAL A 65 -21.04 -8.73 24.34
C VAL A 65 -19.54 -8.42 24.43
N GLU A 66 -19.10 -7.87 25.57
CA GLU A 66 -17.71 -7.48 25.81
C GLU A 66 -16.77 -8.68 25.65
N ARG A 67 -17.13 -9.85 26.22
CA ARG A 67 -16.35 -11.09 26.09
C ARG A 67 -16.21 -11.57 24.65
N VAL A 68 -17.25 -11.45 23.83
CA VAL A 68 -17.19 -11.82 22.41
C VAL A 68 -16.29 -10.84 21.64
N ALA A 69 -16.46 -9.53 21.87
CA ALA A 69 -15.62 -8.51 21.24
C ALA A 69 -14.14 -8.68 21.60
N ASP A 70 -13.83 -9.01 22.86
CA ASP A 70 -12.48 -9.28 23.32
C ASP A 70 -11.86 -10.50 22.60
N LYS A 71 -12.64 -11.57 22.36
CA LYS A 71 -12.18 -12.74 21.58
C LYS A 71 -11.93 -12.43 20.11
N ILE A 72 -12.76 -11.58 19.49
CA ILE A 72 -12.52 -11.08 18.13
C ILE A 72 -11.17 -10.35 18.08
N VAL A 73 -10.92 -9.46 19.04
CA VAL A 73 -9.67 -8.70 19.12
C VAL A 73 -8.46 -9.58 19.42
N ASP A 74 -8.62 -10.62 20.23
CA ASP A 74 -7.58 -11.62 20.47
C ASP A 74 -7.18 -12.32 19.19
N ARG A 75 -8.18 -12.78 18.42
CA ARG A 75 -7.96 -13.38 17.12
C ARG A 75 -7.26 -12.44 16.15
N PHE A 76 -7.65 -11.15 16.10
CA PHE A 76 -6.94 -10.15 15.28
C PHE A 76 -5.47 -10.02 15.66
N ASN A 77 -5.15 -10.05 16.95
CA ASN A 77 -3.79 -9.90 17.45
C ASN A 77 -2.94 -11.16 17.20
N GLU A 78 -3.52 -12.35 17.41
CA GLU A 78 -2.93 -13.66 17.09
C GLU A 78 -2.58 -13.76 15.62
N GLU A 79 -3.50 -13.34 14.75
CA GLU A 79 -3.30 -13.32 13.29
C GLU A 79 -2.46 -12.13 12.81
N HIS A 80 -2.00 -11.28 13.72
CA HIS A 80 -1.19 -10.09 13.43
C HIS A 80 -1.83 -9.14 12.41
N LEU A 81 -3.17 -9.03 12.43
CA LEU A 81 -3.89 -8.05 11.64
C LEU A 81 -3.59 -6.64 12.17
N ASN A 82 -3.52 -5.69 11.24
CA ASN A 82 -3.30 -4.28 11.54
C ASN A 82 -4.52 -3.43 11.23
N LEU A 83 -5.28 -3.77 10.18
CA LEU A 83 -6.51 -3.07 9.83
C LEU A 83 -7.60 -4.09 9.55
N VAL A 84 -8.77 -3.86 10.13
CA VAL A 84 -9.97 -4.67 9.93
C VAL A 84 -11.16 -3.78 9.61
N VAL A 85 -12.11 -4.31 8.85
CA VAL A 85 -13.38 -3.63 8.58
C VAL A 85 -14.50 -4.55 9.03
N VAL A 86 -15.46 -4.01 9.80
CA VAL A 86 -16.69 -4.73 10.13
C VAL A 86 -17.64 -4.55 8.96
N THR A 87 -18.05 -5.63 8.29
CA THR A 87 -18.80 -5.56 7.03
C THR A 87 -20.02 -6.47 7.03
N ASP A 88 -20.86 -6.36 8.05
CA ASP A 88 -22.08 -7.15 8.14
C ASP A 88 -23.05 -6.87 6.99
N HIS A 89 -23.89 -7.86 6.65
CA HIS A 89 -24.86 -7.74 5.57
C HIS A 89 -25.94 -6.68 5.81
N ASN A 90 -25.95 -5.64 4.96
CA ASN A 90 -27.02 -4.64 4.89
C ASN A 90 -27.41 -4.03 6.25
N THR A 91 -26.45 -3.89 7.17
CA THR A 91 -26.67 -3.35 8.52
C THR A 91 -25.43 -2.58 8.96
N PRO A 92 -25.58 -1.51 9.75
CA PRO A 92 -24.45 -0.87 10.45
C PRO A 92 -23.95 -1.71 11.65
N SER A 93 -24.06 -3.03 11.58
CA SER A 93 -23.62 -4.00 12.59
C SER A 93 -24.32 -3.87 13.94
N PHE A 94 -25.63 -3.59 13.98
CA PHE A 94 -26.37 -3.53 15.25
C PHE A 94 -26.23 -4.83 16.06
N ILE A 95 -25.99 -4.70 17.36
CA ILE A 95 -25.92 -5.88 18.25
C ILE A 95 -27.29 -6.56 18.33
N ASP A 96 -28.34 -5.75 18.32
CA ASP A 96 -29.73 -6.19 18.26
C ASP A 96 -30.49 -5.38 17.20
N ASN A 97 -30.92 -6.03 16.13
CA ASN A 97 -31.63 -5.36 15.03
C ASN A 97 -33.03 -4.85 15.43
N ASP A 98 -33.60 -5.33 16.54
CA ASP A 98 -34.91 -4.89 17.04
C ASP A 98 -34.78 -3.85 18.17
N ASP A 99 -33.57 -3.70 18.73
CA ASP A 99 -33.28 -2.78 19.84
C ASP A 99 -31.94 -2.07 19.61
N TRP A 100 -32.00 -0.98 18.85
CA TRP A 100 -30.82 -0.24 18.41
C TRP A 100 -30.10 0.47 19.55
N ASP A 101 -30.76 0.66 20.71
CA ASP A 101 -30.17 1.25 21.91
C ASP A 101 -29.11 0.33 22.54
N LYS A 102 -29.07 -0.95 22.15
CA LYS A 102 -28.03 -1.90 22.59
C LYS A 102 -26.68 -1.69 21.90
N GLY A 103 -26.59 -0.81 20.91
CA GLY A 103 -25.34 -0.45 20.23
C GLY A 103 -24.99 -1.34 19.02
N ASN A 104 -23.75 -1.26 18.56
CA ASN A 104 -23.25 -1.96 17.37
C ASN A 104 -21.87 -2.59 17.59
N TRP A 105 -21.55 -3.64 16.82
CA TRP A 105 -20.30 -4.39 16.94
C TRP A 105 -19.06 -3.59 16.53
N TYR A 106 -19.19 -2.61 15.62
CA TYR A 106 -18.07 -1.73 15.29
C TYR A 106 -17.56 -0.97 16.53
N THR A 107 -18.48 -0.41 17.31
CA THR A 107 -18.21 0.32 18.56
C THR A 107 -17.64 -0.63 19.62
N GLU A 108 -18.25 -1.79 19.81
CA GLU A 108 -17.79 -2.76 20.81
C GLU A 108 -16.40 -3.32 20.51
N ILE A 109 -16.09 -3.59 19.24
CA ILE A 109 -14.75 -4.02 18.82
C ILE A 109 -13.74 -2.88 19.03
N LYS A 110 -14.12 -1.62 18.75
CA LYS A 110 -13.27 -0.44 18.98
C LYS A 110 -12.96 -0.27 20.48
N GLU A 111 -13.94 -0.48 21.36
CA GLU A 111 -13.75 -0.47 22.81
C GLU A 111 -12.91 -1.67 23.30
N ALA A 112 -13.11 -2.87 22.74
CA ALA A 112 -12.28 -4.04 23.03
C ALA A 112 -10.81 -3.81 22.68
N ILE A 113 -10.52 -3.16 21.54
CA ILE A 113 -9.15 -2.74 21.19
C ILE A 113 -8.60 -1.78 22.26
N LYS A 114 -9.35 -0.76 22.68
CA LYS A 114 -8.92 0.18 23.73
C LYS A 114 -8.64 -0.52 25.07
N ARG A 115 -9.49 -1.48 25.47
CA ARG A 115 -9.27 -2.32 26.67
C ARG A 115 -8.00 -3.16 26.55
N ALA A 116 -7.75 -3.78 25.40
CA ALA A 116 -6.56 -4.58 25.14
C ALA A 116 -5.27 -3.72 25.13
N GLU A 117 -5.34 -2.48 24.63
CA GLU A 117 -4.24 -1.50 24.70
C GLU A 117 -3.98 -1.04 26.14
N GLY A 118 -5.03 -0.71 26.90
CA GLY A 118 -4.96 -0.27 28.28
C GLY A 118 -4.36 -1.33 29.22
N SER A 119 -4.67 -2.60 28.96
CA SER A 119 -4.10 -3.76 29.66
C SER A 119 -2.72 -4.17 29.13
N LYS A 120 -2.18 -3.49 28.11
CA LYS A 120 -0.91 -3.82 27.42
C LYS A 120 -0.86 -5.20 26.76
N LYS A 121 -2.02 -5.83 26.52
CA LYS A 121 -2.13 -7.06 25.72
C LYS A 121 -1.74 -6.81 24.26
N ILE A 122 -2.03 -5.61 23.78
CA ILE A 122 -1.74 -5.13 22.42
C ILE A 122 -1.01 -3.80 22.52
N GLU A 123 -0.04 -3.56 21.63
CA GLU A 123 0.61 -2.25 21.52
C GLU A 123 -0.40 -1.19 21.04
N LYS A 124 -0.33 0.00 21.63
CA LYS A 124 -1.21 1.12 21.28
C LYS A 124 -1.13 1.47 19.78
N GLY A 125 -2.27 1.51 19.12
CA GLY A 125 -2.40 1.81 17.69
C GLY A 125 -1.93 0.68 16.77
N LYS A 126 -1.74 -0.54 17.28
CA LYS A 126 -1.33 -1.70 16.46
C LYS A 126 -2.42 -2.20 15.53
N ILE A 127 -3.68 -2.10 15.98
CA ILE A 127 -4.87 -2.56 15.26
C ILE A 127 -5.82 -1.38 15.09
N LYS A 128 -6.29 -1.15 13.86
CA LYS A 128 -7.32 -0.17 13.53
C LYS A 128 -8.55 -0.90 13.00
N VAL A 129 -9.71 -0.62 13.59
CA VAL A 129 -11.01 -1.03 13.05
C VAL A 129 -11.64 0.14 12.29
N LEU A 130 -12.24 -0.14 11.14
CA LEU A 130 -13.04 0.81 10.36
C LEU A 130 -14.49 0.34 10.25
N PRO A 131 -15.45 1.27 10.20
CA PRO A 131 -16.84 0.93 9.94
C PRO A 131 -17.03 0.59 8.46
N GLY A 132 -17.89 -0.39 8.18
CA GLY A 132 -18.26 -0.77 6.83
C GLY A 132 -19.58 -1.54 6.80
N VAL A 133 -19.95 -1.97 5.60
CA VAL A 133 -21.14 -2.80 5.37
C VAL A 133 -20.93 -3.62 4.10
N GLU A 134 -21.37 -4.87 4.09
CA GLU A 134 -21.50 -5.64 2.86
C GLU A 134 -22.90 -5.45 2.29
N ILE A 135 -22.98 -4.67 1.21
CA ILE A 135 -24.23 -4.36 0.52
C ILE A 135 -24.54 -5.48 -0.46
N THR A 136 -25.58 -6.23 -0.16
CA THR A 136 -26.12 -7.25 -1.04
C THR A 136 -26.88 -6.56 -2.18
N THR A 137 -26.38 -6.68 -3.42
CA THR A 137 -27.13 -6.28 -4.64
C THR A 137 -27.64 -7.51 -5.39
N ALA A 138 -28.53 -7.33 -6.36
CA ALA A 138 -29.18 -8.44 -7.06
C ALA A 138 -28.19 -9.38 -7.75
N ARG A 139 -26.96 -8.90 -8.02
CA ARG A 139 -25.96 -9.62 -8.83
C ARG A 139 -24.65 -9.87 -8.09
N VAL A 140 -24.19 -8.89 -7.31
CA VAL A 140 -22.91 -8.94 -6.59
C VAL A 140 -23.06 -8.39 -5.18
N HIS A 141 -22.11 -8.69 -4.30
CA HIS A 141 -21.98 -7.94 -3.06
C HIS A 141 -20.94 -6.83 -3.21
N ILE A 142 -21.14 -5.73 -2.49
CA ILE A 142 -20.25 -4.57 -2.50
C ILE A 142 -19.88 -4.24 -1.06
N LEU A 143 -18.60 -4.30 -0.72
CA LEU A 143 -18.12 -3.75 0.53
C LEU A 143 -18.08 -2.23 0.40
N ALA A 144 -18.71 -1.54 1.34
CA ALA A 144 -18.61 -0.10 1.50
C ALA A 144 -17.82 0.19 2.77
N ILE A 145 -16.61 0.73 2.63
CA ILE A 145 -15.69 0.99 3.75
C ILE A 145 -15.65 2.48 4.03
N PHE A 146 -15.87 2.90 5.27
CA PHE A 146 -15.95 4.31 5.64
C PHE A 146 -14.81 4.75 6.57
N ASN A 147 -14.64 6.07 6.65
CA ASN A 147 -13.76 6.65 7.67
C ASN A 147 -14.37 6.45 9.06
N ASP A 148 -13.52 6.46 10.07
CA ASP A 148 -13.91 6.74 11.44
C ASP A 148 -14.37 8.21 11.48
N LEU A 149 -15.69 8.44 11.43
CA LEU A 149 -16.27 9.80 11.38
C LEU A 149 -16.15 10.52 12.73
N ASP A 150 -15.66 9.82 13.77
CA ASP A 150 -15.82 10.17 15.18
C ASP A 150 -14.50 10.58 15.87
N GLU A 151 -13.47 11.00 15.13
CA GLU A 151 -12.19 11.42 15.75
C GLU A 151 -12.33 12.62 16.72
N LYS A 152 -13.47 13.32 16.72
CA LYS A 152 -13.73 14.49 17.60
C LYS A 152 -14.90 14.31 18.58
N ASP A 153 -15.85 13.44 18.27
CA ASP A 153 -17.07 13.24 19.06
C ASP A 153 -17.03 11.84 19.69
N LYS A 154 -17.35 11.74 20.99
CA LYS A 154 -17.30 10.49 21.75
C LYS A 154 -18.46 9.54 21.43
N ASP A 155 -19.12 9.74 20.31
CA ASP A 155 -20.38 9.10 19.96
C ASP A 155 -20.22 8.42 18.60
N ASP A 156 -19.91 7.12 18.62
CA ASP A 156 -19.73 6.28 17.42
C ASP A 156 -21.03 6.11 16.59
N SER A 157 -22.11 6.78 17.00
CA SER A 157 -23.42 6.80 16.33
C SER A 157 -23.39 7.40 14.92
N LEU A 158 -22.44 8.28 14.60
CA LEU A 158 -22.41 8.92 13.29
C LEU A 158 -22.10 7.94 12.16
N ALA A 159 -21.16 7.01 12.36
CA ALA A 159 -20.88 5.95 11.39
C ALA A 159 -22.12 5.06 11.16
N THR A 160 -22.84 4.74 12.24
CA THR A 160 -24.10 3.98 12.19
C THR A 160 -25.16 4.71 11.37
N TYR A 161 -25.47 5.97 11.71
CA TYR A 161 -26.45 6.77 10.96
C TYR A 161 -26.08 6.91 9.49
N HIS A 162 -24.80 7.10 9.21
CA HIS A 162 -24.29 7.30 7.87
C HIS A 162 -24.47 6.04 7.01
N ILE A 163 -24.16 4.85 7.54
CA ILE A 163 -24.41 3.57 6.87
C ILE A 163 -25.93 3.32 6.71
N SER A 164 -26.74 3.58 7.75
CA SER A 164 -28.20 3.43 7.66
C SER A 164 -28.83 4.30 6.57
N ASN A 165 -28.40 5.57 6.46
CA ASN A 165 -28.88 6.49 5.42
C ASN A 165 -28.49 6.02 4.03
N LEU A 166 -27.24 5.59 3.84
CA LEU A 166 -26.78 5.00 2.58
C LEU A 166 -27.65 3.80 2.16
N LEU A 167 -27.89 2.87 3.09
CA LEU A 167 -28.72 1.70 2.81
C LEU A 167 -30.16 2.10 2.43
N SER A 168 -30.73 3.09 3.13
CA SER A 168 -32.05 3.63 2.79
C SER A 168 -32.07 4.24 1.38
N GLU A 169 -31.04 4.99 0.97
CA GLU A 169 -30.96 5.61 -0.36
C GLU A 169 -30.72 4.60 -1.49
N ILE A 170 -29.99 3.52 -1.20
CA ILE A 170 -29.84 2.36 -2.09
C ILE A 170 -31.19 1.62 -2.23
N GLY A 171 -32.11 1.81 -1.29
CA GLY A 171 -33.50 1.36 -1.37
C GLY A 171 -33.82 0.16 -0.47
N PHE A 172 -33.05 -0.07 0.59
CA PHE A 172 -33.42 -1.01 1.65
C PHE A 172 -34.53 -0.41 2.52
N LYS A 173 -35.58 -1.20 2.81
CA LYS A 173 -36.60 -0.81 3.79
C LYS A 173 -36.07 -1.04 5.21
N ALA A 174 -36.63 -0.33 6.20
CA ALA A 174 -36.21 -0.46 7.60
C ALA A 174 -36.26 -1.91 8.12
N ASN A 175 -37.26 -2.69 7.70
CA ASN A 175 -37.40 -4.10 8.07
C ASN A 175 -36.49 -5.06 7.28
N GLN A 176 -35.68 -4.54 6.37
CA GLN A 176 -34.75 -5.31 5.53
C GLN A 176 -33.29 -5.11 5.97
N VAL A 177 -33.05 -4.26 6.97
CA VAL A 177 -31.73 -4.00 7.55
C VAL A 177 -31.27 -5.23 8.33
N GLY A 178 -30.10 -5.77 7.99
CA GLY A 178 -29.54 -6.96 8.63
C GLY A 178 -30.04 -8.32 8.12
N GLU A 179 -31.00 -8.35 7.20
CA GLU A 179 -31.49 -9.62 6.61
C GLU A 179 -30.71 -10.04 5.35
N PHE A 180 -30.48 -11.35 5.21
CA PHE A 180 -29.99 -11.97 3.98
C PHE A 180 -31.15 -12.11 2.98
N ILE A 181 -31.41 -11.04 2.21
CA ILE A 181 -32.58 -10.99 1.30
C ILE A 181 -32.17 -11.34 -0.13
N SER A 182 -32.98 -12.19 -0.78
CA SER A 182 -32.78 -12.71 -2.15
C SER A 182 -32.88 -11.66 -3.28
N GLU A 183 -33.52 -10.52 -3.04
CA GLU A 183 -33.76 -9.43 -4.00
C GLU A 183 -33.53 -8.07 -3.34
N THR A 184 -32.81 -7.17 -3.99
CA THR A 184 -32.06 -6.09 -3.32
C THR A 184 -32.64 -4.71 -3.56
N GLY A 185 -32.14 -3.73 -2.79
CA GLY A 185 -32.45 -2.30 -2.92
C GLY A 185 -32.61 -1.88 -4.38
N GLY A 186 -33.62 -1.04 -4.66
CA GLY A 186 -34.15 -0.79 -6.00
C GLY A 186 -33.22 -0.08 -6.99
N ARG A 187 -31.90 -0.10 -6.76
CA ARG A 187 -30.87 0.61 -7.52
C ARG A 187 -29.87 -0.37 -8.16
N SER A 188 -29.23 0.07 -9.25
CA SER A 188 -28.20 -0.73 -9.95
C SER A 188 -26.88 -0.77 -9.17
N VAL A 189 -26.01 -1.74 -9.48
CA VAL A 189 -24.64 -1.84 -8.94
C VAL A 189 -23.86 -0.53 -9.16
N TYR A 190 -23.98 0.03 -10.36
CA TYR A 190 -23.38 1.33 -10.68
C TYR A 190 -23.84 2.43 -9.72
N HIS A 191 -25.15 2.53 -9.49
CA HIS A 191 -25.69 3.58 -8.62
C HIS A 191 -25.30 3.37 -7.15
N ALA A 192 -25.28 2.12 -6.66
CA ALA A 192 -24.79 1.82 -5.33
C ALA A 192 -23.32 2.25 -5.15
N ILE A 193 -22.45 1.99 -6.12
CA ILE A 193 -21.05 2.44 -6.10
C ILE A 193 -20.95 3.97 -6.06
N LYS A 194 -21.76 4.68 -6.86
CA LYS A 194 -21.76 6.16 -6.84
C LYS A 194 -22.22 6.70 -5.49
N LEU A 195 -23.28 6.14 -4.91
CA LEU A 195 -23.77 6.53 -3.57
C LEU A 195 -22.70 6.27 -2.50
N ILE A 196 -22.03 5.13 -2.49
CA ILE A 196 -20.92 4.84 -1.55
C ILE A 196 -19.86 5.95 -1.63
N VAL A 197 -19.48 6.35 -2.84
CA VAL A 197 -18.47 7.40 -3.07
C VAL A 197 -18.98 8.78 -2.63
N GLU A 198 -20.25 9.10 -2.89
CA GLU A 198 -20.89 10.36 -2.48
C GLU A 198 -20.95 10.49 -0.96
N TYR A 199 -21.18 9.37 -0.28
CA TYR A 199 -21.05 9.21 1.17
C TYR A 199 -19.57 9.16 1.63
N GLY A 200 -18.60 9.31 0.73
CA GLY A 200 -17.17 9.37 1.09
C GLY A 200 -16.54 8.02 1.45
N GLY A 201 -17.21 6.91 1.14
CA GLY A 201 -16.73 5.55 1.33
C GLY A 201 -15.88 5.03 0.16
N ILE A 202 -15.25 3.88 0.39
CA ILE A 202 -14.48 3.12 -0.61
C ILE A 202 -15.31 1.91 -1.03
N PRO A 203 -15.72 1.82 -2.30
CA PRO A 203 -16.41 0.64 -2.83
C PRO A 203 -15.41 -0.46 -3.22
N VAL A 204 -15.69 -1.70 -2.82
CA VAL A 204 -14.97 -2.91 -3.27
C VAL A 204 -16.01 -3.94 -3.69
N ILE A 205 -15.91 -4.50 -4.91
CA ILE A 205 -16.78 -5.63 -5.25
C ILE A 205 -16.27 -6.87 -4.53
N ALA A 206 -17.14 -7.50 -3.74
CA ALA A 206 -16.82 -8.68 -2.94
C ALA A 206 -16.81 -9.97 -3.80
N HIS A 207 -16.01 -10.95 -3.36
CA HIS A 207 -15.95 -12.35 -3.83
C HIS A 207 -16.34 -12.59 -5.31
N ILE A 208 -15.69 -11.88 -6.25
CA ILE A 208 -16.06 -11.87 -7.69
C ILE A 208 -16.11 -13.26 -8.35
N ASP A 209 -15.45 -14.25 -7.75
CA ASP A 209 -15.38 -15.63 -8.21
C ASP A 209 -15.85 -16.68 -7.17
N GLY A 210 -16.45 -16.24 -6.06
CA GLY A 210 -16.98 -17.10 -5.00
C GLY A 210 -18.23 -17.90 -5.39
N THR A 211 -18.74 -18.71 -4.46
CA THR A 211 -19.99 -19.49 -4.65
C THR A 211 -21.20 -18.65 -4.26
N GLY A 212 -22.05 -18.23 -5.22
CA GLY A 212 -23.25 -17.43 -4.95
C GLY A 212 -23.38 -16.23 -5.89
N ARG A 213 -23.78 -15.06 -5.36
CA ARG A 213 -23.86 -13.77 -6.07
C ARG A 213 -22.47 -13.20 -6.36
N SER A 214 -21.80 -13.86 -7.29
CA SER A 214 -20.50 -13.51 -7.83
C SER A 214 -20.61 -13.35 -9.34
N PHE A 215 -19.71 -12.55 -9.93
CA PHE A 215 -19.66 -12.40 -11.40
C PHE A 215 -19.48 -13.74 -12.12
N SER A 216 -18.79 -14.72 -11.49
CA SER A 216 -18.54 -16.04 -12.07
C SER A 216 -19.81 -16.89 -12.26
N GLN A 217 -20.90 -16.66 -11.52
CA GLN A 217 -22.17 -17.37 -11.77
C GLN A 217 -23.11 -16.61 -12.69
N SER A 218 -23.16 -15.27 -12.60
CA SER A 218 -24.01 -14.44 -13.45
C SER A 218 -23.56 -14.43 -14.92
N GLU A 219 -22.26 -14.61 -15.20
CA GLU A 219 -21.74 -14.71 -16.58
C GLU A 219 -21.81 -16.13 -17.20
N PHE A 220 -21.93 -17.20 -16.40
CA PHE A 220 -21.73 -18.59 -16.88
C PHE A 220 -22.96 -19.52 -16.79
N LYS A 221 -24.10 -19.11 -16.21
CA LYS A 221 -25.29 -19.98 -16.04
C LYS A 221 -26.45 -19.75 -17.02
N HIS A 222 -26.20 -19.18 -18.20
CA HIS A 222 -27.12 -19.36 -19.33
C HIS A 222 -26.46 -20.23 -20.40
N LYS A 223 -26.78 -21.54 -20.38
CA LYS A 223 -26.65 -22.35 -21.59
C LYS A 223 -27.61 -21.75 -22.62
N PRO A 224 -27.15 -21.37 -23.82
CA PRO A 224 -28.06 -20.97 -24.87
C PRO A 224 -28.99 -22.16 -25.18
N LYS A 225 -30.30 -21.91 -25.32
CA LYS A 225 -31.16 -22.87 -26.02
C LYS A 225 -30.58 -23.03 -27.44
N PRO A 226 -30.39 -24.25 -27.95
CA PRO A 226 -29.98 -24.42 -29.33
C PRO A 226 -31.04 -23.76 -30.21
N ALA A 227 -30.63 -22.79 -31.03
CA ALA A 227 -31.45 -22.35 -32.13
C ALA A 227 -31.58 -23.54 -33.09
N SER A 228 -32.82 -23.84 -33.45
CA SER A 228 -33.14 -24.75 -34.55
C SER A 228 -32.30 -24.37 -35.78
N GLU A 229 -31.59 -25.36 -36.28
CA GLU A 229 -30.89 -25.52 -37.57
C GLU A 229 -30.75 -24.29 -38.48
N GLY A 230 -29.49 -23.93 -38.75
CA GLY A 230 -29.08 -23.26 -39.97
C GLY A 230 -28.42 -21.89 -39.78
N GLY A 231 -27.10 -21.88 -39.63
CA GLY A 231 -26.27 -20.69 -39.86
C GLY A 231 -25.12 -20.53 -38.87
N GLU A 232 -23.89 -20.58 -39.37
CA GLU A 232 -22.71 -20.10 -38.65
C GLU A 232 -22.88 -18.59 -38.36
N GLN A 233 -23.26 -18.25 -37.13
CA GLN A 233 -23.12 -16.89 -36.60
C GLN A 233 -22.61 -16.93 -35.16
N ALA A 234 -21.63 -16.07 -34.91
CA ALA A 234 -20.92 -15.90 -33.65
C ALA A 234 -21.87 -15.78 -32.44
N VAL A 235 -21.59 -16.56 -31.40
CA VAL A 235 -22.23 -16.51 -30.09
C VAL A 235 -22.08 -15.10 -29.49
N LYS A 236 -23.15 -14.31 -29.48
CA LYS A 236 -23.21 -13.02 -28.78
C LYS A 236 -23.39 -13.27 -27.28
N PHE A 237 -22.37 -12.96 -26.50
CA PHE A 237 -22.45 -12.85 -25.04
C PHE A 237 -23.15 -11.54 -24.67
N GLU A 238 -24.38 -11.59 -24.17
CA GLU A 238 -25.17 -10.40 -23.79
C GLU A 238 -24.67 -9.66 -22.54
N TYR A 239 -23.75 -10.23 -21.75
CA TYR A 239 -23.36 -9.71 -20.42
C TYR A 239 -21.98 -9.06 -20.33
N LYS A 240 -21.23 -9.00 -21.44
CA LYS A 240 -19.93 -8.33 -21.51
C LYS A 240 -20.01 -6.83 -21.14
N GLY A 241 -21.14 -6.18 -21.39
CA GLY A 241 -21.32 -4.74 -21.17
C GLY A 241 -21.41 -4.29 -19.72
N GLU A 242 -21.96 -5.10 -18.80
CA GLU A 242 -22.16 -4.66 -17.41
C GLU A 242 -20.88 -4.75 -16.58
N LEU A 243 -20.14 -5.87 -16.66
CA LEU A 243 -18.82 -5.96 -16.04
C LEU A 243 -17.88 -4.90 -16.64
N GLU A 244 -17.93 -4.68 -17.97
CA GLU A 244 -17.18 -3.60 -18.62
C GLU A 244 -17.60 -2.21 -18.12
N ALA A 245 -18.88 -1.98 -17.86
CA ALA A 245 -19.36 -0.72 -17.28
C ALA A 245 -18.88 -0.54 -15.82
N ILE A 246 -18.96 -1.60 -15.00
CA ILE A 246 -18.55 -1.58 -13.58
C ILE A 246 -17.03 -1.36 -13.46
N ILE A 247 -16.21 -2.10 -14.21
CA ILE A 247 -14.74 -1.91 -14.20
C ILE A 247 -14.32 -0.60 -14.88
N SER A 248 -15.25 0.13 -15.50
CA SER A 248 -15.01 1.46 -16.07
C SER A 248 -15.37 2.58 -15.09
N ILE A 249 -15.94 2.27 -13.92
CA ILE A 249 -16.17 3.25 -12.86
C ILE A 249 -14.82 3.69 -12.30
N PRO A 250 -14.42 4.98 -12.43
CA PRO A 250 -13.11 5.45 -11.99
C PRO A 250 -12.84 5.26 -10.50
N GLU A 251 -13.89 5.28 -9.68
CA GLU A 251 -13.81 5.16 -8.23
C GLU A 251 -13.70 3.71 -7.75
N LEU A 252 -13.97 2.73 -8.62
CA LEU A 252 -13.78 1.30 -8.34
C LEU A 252 -12.37 0.86 -8.75
N ALA A 253 -11.45 0.94 -7.80
CA ALA A 253 -10.04 0.61 -8.03
C ALA A 253 -9.63 -0.75 -7.47
N VAL A 254 -10.40 -1.37 -6.58
CA VAL A 254 -10.07 -2.67 -5.97
C VAL A 254 -11.26 -3.63 -6.04
N MET A 255 -10.97 -4.91 -6.29
CA MET A 255 -11.94 -6.01 -6.25
C MET A 255 -11.43 -7.14 -5.37
N GLU A 256 -12.36 -7.83 -4.72
CA GLU A 256 -12.06 -9.01 -3.91
C GLU A 256 -12.31 -10.30 -4.69
N TYR A 257 -11.44 -11.29 -4.48
CA TYR A 257 -11.61 -12.65 -4.99
C TYR A 257 -11.38 -13.69 -3.90
N VAL A 258 -11.88 -14.90 -4.12
CA VAL A 258 -11.86 -16.01 -3.15
C VAL A 258 -10.92 -17.12 -3.60
N ASN A 259 -10.96 -17.55 -4.86
CA ASN A 259 -10.22 -18.73 -5.29
C ASN A 259 -8.74 -18.42 -5.57
N LYS A 260 -7.85 -19.31 -5.14
CA LYS A 260 -6.39 -19.19 -5.40
C LYS A 260 -6.04 -19.14 -6.88
N SER A 261 -6.82 -19.81 -7.73
CA SER A 261 -6.63 -19.89 -9.18
C SER A 261 -7.88 -19.38 -9.91
N SER A 262 -8.05 -18.05 -9.92
CA SER A 262 -9.21 -17.41 -10.53
C SER A 262 -8.97 -17.06 -12.00
N LYS A 263 -9.62 -17.79 -12.91
CA LYS A 263 -9.60 -17.48 -14.36
C LYS A 263 -10.15 -16.08 -14.67
N LEU A 264 -11.02 -15.55 -13.80
CA LEU A 264 -11.56 -14.19 -13.92
C LEU A 264 -10.49 -13.15 -13.56
N VAL A 265 -9.74 -13.33 -12.48
CA VAL A 265 -8.60 -12.46 -12.12
C VAL A 265 -7.54 -12.50 -13.21
N GLU A 266 -7.21 -13.68 -13.73
CA GLU A 266 -6.32 -13.83 -14.88
C GLU A 266 -6.85 -13.02 -16.06
N LYS A 267 -8.11 -13.23 -16.48
CA LYS A 267 -8.74 -12.50 -17.60
C LYS A 267 -8.74 -10.98 -17.38
N LEU A 268 -9.10 -10.49 -16.19
CA LEU A 268 -9.08 -9.06 -15.86
C LEU A 268 -7.66 -8.47 -15.92
N THR A 269 -6.67 -9.22 -15.44
CA THR A 269 -5.24 -8.89 -15.54
C THR A 269 -4.74 -8.91 -16.99
N TRP A 270 -5.21 -9.84 -17.81
CA TRP A 270 -4.93 -9.90 -19.25
C TRP A 270 -5.61 -8.75 -20.02
N MET A 271 -6.86 -8.38 -19.71
CA MET A 271 -7.53 -7.23 -20.31
C MET A 271 -6.83 -5.91 -19.98
N LYS A 272 -6.26 -5.80 -18.78
CA LYS A 272 -5.35 -4.71 -18.38
C LYS A 272 -4.11 -4.67 -19.31
N ALA A 273 -3.44 -5.80 -19.51
CA ALA A 273 -2.29 -5.89 -20.42
C ALA A 273 -2.63 -5.58 -21.90
N LEU A 274 -3.83 -5.94 -22.36
CA LEU A 274 -4.29 -5.67 -23.73
C LEU A 274 -4.65 -4.19 -23.97
N LYS A 275 -5.20 -3.47 -22.98
CA LYS A 275 -5.44 -2.01 -23.08
C LYS A 275 -4.12 -1.23 -23.14
N ASP A 276 -3.10 -1.65 -22.40
CA ASP A 276 -1.76 -1.07 -22.47
C ASP A 276 -1.05 -1.36 -23.81
N LEU A 277 -1.30 -2.52 -24.42
CA LEU A 277 -0.83 -2.83 -25.77
C LEU A 277 -1.52 -1.95 -26.83
N ARG A 278 -2.83 -1.68 -26.69
CA ARG A 278 -3.58 -0.80 -27.62
C ARG A 278 -3.11 0.66 -27.54
N LYS A 279 -2.71 1.16 -26.36
CA LYS A 279 -2.03 2.46 -26.21
C LYS A 279 -0.71 2.54 -27.01
N LYS A 280 0.04 1.44 -27.12
CA LYS A 280 1.27 1.37 -27.94
C LYS A 280 0.99 1.41 -29.46
N ILE A 281 -0.22 1.07 -29.90
CA ILE A 281 -0.61 0.97 -31.33
C ILE A 281 -1.26 2.28 -31.85
N LYS A 282 -1.15 3.42 -31.15
CA LYS A 282 -1.69 4.73 -31.57
C LYS A 282 -3.17 4.72 -31.97
N ILE A 283 -4.02 3.99 -31.25
CA ILE A 283 -5.47 4.23 -31.32
C ILE A 283 -5.77 5.42 -30.39
N LYS A 284 -6.31 6.50 -30.95
CA LYS A 284 -6.74 7.70 -30.20
C LYS A 284 -7.89 7.31 -29.27
N GLU A 285 -7.64 7.28 -27.96
CA GLU A 285 -8.70 7.38 -26.94
C GLU A 285 -8.43 8.63 -26.10
N THR A 286 -9.47 9.45 -25.93
CA THR A 286 -9.49 10.63 -25.07
C THR A 286 -10.00 10.30 -23.67
N LYS A 287 -9.36 10.96 -22.70
CA LYS A 287 -9.77 11.35 -21.33
C LYS A 287 -10.03 10.24 -20.29
N GLY A 288 -9.15 10.23 -19.28
CA GLY A 288 -9.25 9.46 -18.03
C GLY A 288 -8.15 8.41 -17.93
N VAL A 289 -7.07 8.72 -17.22
CA VAL A 289 -6.10 7.68 -16.81
C VAL A 289 -6.86 6.71 -15.90
N LYS A 290 -7.12 5.49 -16.41
CA LYS A 290 -7.76 4.44 -15.62
C LYS A 290 -6.82 4.06 -14.46
N PRO A 291 -7.28 4.02 -13.20
CA PRO A 291 -6.48 3.44 -12.13
C PRO A 291 -6.21 1.97 -12.45
N ASP A 292 -5.00 1.52 -12.16
CA ASP A 292 -4.68 0.10 -12.19
C ASP A 292 -5.64 -0.62 -11.25
N LEU A 293 -6.41 -1.60 -11.74
CA LEU A 293 -7.28 -2.39 -10.87
C LEU A 293 -6.41 -3.25 -9.95
N GLY A 294 -6.67 -3.18 -8.65
CA GLY A 294 -6.07 -3.99 -7.60
C GLY A 294 -6.96 -5.15 -7.18
N PHE A 295 -6.35 -6.17 -6.59
CA PHE A 295 -7.06 -7.35 -6.12
C PHE A 295 -6.73 -7.65 -4.66
N VAL A 296 -7.75 -7.91 -3.86
CA VAL A 296 -7.63 -8.33 -2.47
C VAL A 296 -8.26 -9.71 -2.27
N ARG A 297 -7.85 -10.40 -1.22
CA ARG A 297 -8.54 -11.55 -0.65
C ARG A 297 -8.76 -11.27 0.83
N ASN A 298 -9.95 -11.52 1.32
CA ASN A 298 -10.28 -11.39 2.74
C ASN A 298 -11.08 -12.61 3.19
N SER A 299 -11.26 -12.73 4.50
CA SER A 299 -11.72 -13.97 5.09
C SER A 299 -13.17 -14.29 4.73
N ASP A 300 -14.04 -13.28 4.62
CA ASP A 300 -15.49 -13.47 4.59
C ASP A 300 -15.91 -14.38 5.75
N ALA A 301 -15.37 -14.06 6.94
CA ALA A 301 -15.46 -14.90 8.13
C ALA A 301 -16.76 -14.70 8.90
N HIS A 302 -17.34 -15.80 9.37
CA HIS A 302 -18.57 -15.84 10.18
C HIS A 302 -18.36 -16.44 11.58
N ASN A 303 -17.12 -16.81 11.92
CA ASN A 303 -16.70 -17.32 13.24
C ASN A 303 -15.26 -16.90 13.56
N PHE A 304 -14.79 -17.17 14.78
CA PHE A 304 -13.45 -16.76 15.24
C PHE A 304 -12.34 -17.42 14.40
N GLU A 305 -12.48 -18.70 14.09
CA GLU A 305 -11.47 -19.51 13.40
C GLU A 305 -11.28 -19.08 11.94
N ASP A 306 -12.34 -18.55 11.32
CA ASP A 306 -12.34 -18.10 9.94
C ASP A 306 -11.66 -16.74 9.74
N ILE A 307 -11.59 -15.90 10.79
CA ILE A 307 -10.92 -14.60 10.74
C ILE A 307 -9.48 -14.79 10.25
N ALA A 308 -9.10 -13.97 9.27
CA ALA A 308 -7.82 -14.02 8.57
C ALA A 308 -7.47 -15.33 7.86
N GLN A 309 -8.41 -16.26 7.60
CA GLN A 309 -8.14 -17.42 6.73
C GLN A 309 -7.71 -17.01 5.32
N ARG A 310 -8.15 -15.83 4.89
CA ARG A 310 -7.63 -15.08 3.75
C ARG A 310 -7.40 -13.66 4.22
N TYR A 311 -6.39 -13.01 3.67
CA TYR A 311 -6.01 -11.65 4.04
C TYR A 311 -5.26 -10.99 2.90
N SER A 312 -5.06 -9.68 3.03
CA SER A 312 -4.27 -8.89 2.09
C SER A 312 -3.25 -8.03 2.83
N TYR A 313 -2.32 -7.45 2.08
CA TYR A 313 -1.40 -6.44 2.57
C TYR A 313 -1.62 -5.11 1.87
N VAL A 314 -1.68 -4.04 2.65
CA VAL A 314 -1.89 -2.68 2.13
C VAL A 314 -0.73 -1.78 2.57
N LYS A 315 -0.08 -1.14 1.61
CA LYS A 315 1.05 -0.23 1.81
C LYS A 315 0.54 1.15 2.19
N MET A 316 0.86 1.59 3.40
CA MET A 316 0.38 2.85 3.96
C MET A 316 1.52 3.58 4.69
N ASP A 317 1.52 4.91 4.64
CA ASP A 317 2.40 5.73 5.49
C ASP A 317 2.08 5.55 6.98
N ASN A 318 0.80 5.61 7.32
CA ASN A 318 0.30 5.47 8.68
C ASN A 318 -0.94 4.57 8.65
N LEU A 319 -1.19 3.89 9.77
CA LEU A 319 -2.37 3.06 9.93
C LEU A 319 -3.61 3.93 10.20
N ASN A 320 -4.18 4.53 9.15
CA ASN A 320 -5.41 5.33 9.21
C ASN A 320 -6.18 5.29 7.89
N TYR A 321 -7.45 5.72 7.93
CA TYR A 321 -8.33 5.72 6.76
C TYR A 321 -7.77 6.53 5.59
N LYS A 322 -7.17 7.70 5.84
CA LYS A 322 -6.64 8.55 4.77
C LYS A 322 -5.54 7.85 3.97
N SER A 323 -4.58 7.21 4.63
CA SER A 323 -3.53 6.44 3.96
C SER A 323 -4.10 5.19 3.26
N PHE A 324 -5.08 4.52 3.88
CA PHE A 324 -5.80 3.39 3.28
C PHE A 324 -6.54 3.80 1.99
N PHE A 325 -7.27 4.91 2.03
CA PHE A 325 -7.98 5.49 0.91
C PHE A 325 -7.07 5.77 -0.29
N TYR A 326 -5.92 6.42 -0.07
CA TYR A 326 -4.95 6.62 -1.16
C TYR A 326 -4.37 5.31 -1.68
N ALA A 327 -4.13 4.33 -0.82
CA ALA A 327 -3.66 3.02 -1.24
C ALA A 327 -4.67 2.28 -2.13
N PHE A 328 -5.97 2.43 -1.83
CA PHE A 328 -7.04 1.82 -2.62
C PHE A 328 -7.29 2.55 -3.94
N ARG A 329 -7.02 3.85 -4.04
CA ARG A 329 -7.11 4.60 -5.31
C ARG A 329 -5.98 4.28 -6.28
N GLU A 330 -4.81 3.92 -5.77
CA GLU A 330 -3.60 3.63 -6.56
C GLU A 330 -3.01 2.25 -6.18
N PRO A 331 -3.71 1.14 -6.43
CA PRO A 331 -3.41 -0.13 -5.77
C PRO A 331 -2.21 -0.87 -6.39
N LYS A 332 -1.75 -0.51 -7.58
CA LYS A 332 -0.70 -1.22 -8.36
C LYS A 332 0.49 -1.71 -7.54
N ASN A 333 1.04 -0.82 -6.70
CA ASN A 333 2.22 -1.07 -5.87
C ASN A 333 1.90 -1.02 -4.37
N ARG A 334 0.60 -0.98 -4.04
CA ARG A 334 0.11 -0.70 -2.69
C ARG A 334 -0.81 -1.78 -2.13
N VAL A 335 -1.45 -2.58 -2.98
CA VAL A 335 -2.31 -3.69 -2.58
C VAL A 335 -1.69 -4.99 -3.05
N MET A 336 -1.68 -5.98 -2.18
CA MET A 336 -1.08 -7.28 -2.45
C MET A 336 -1.89 -8.36 -1.73
N SER A 337 -2.31 -9.42 -2.41
CA SER A 337 -3.08 -10.49 -1.76
C SER A 337 -2.16 -11.49 -1.05
N ASP A 338 -2.71 -12.33 -0.17
CA ASP A 338 -1.98 -13.45 0.44
C ASP A 338 -1.41 -14.46 -0.59
N GLN A 339 -1.94 -14.53 -1.81
CA GLN A 339 -1.42 -15.41 -2.87
C GLN A 339 -0.08 -14.93 -3.44
N GLU A 340 0.21 -13.64 -3.35
CA GLU A 340 1.50 -13.07 -3.73
C GLU A 340 2.58 -13.28 -2.64
N GLY A 341 2.20 -13.88 -1.51
CA GLY A 341 3.06 -14.13 -0.36
C GLY A 341 3.15 -12.95 0.61
N LYS A 342 3.99 -13.07 1.64
CA LYS A 342 4.26 -11.97 2.57
C LYS A 342 5.17 -10.93 1.89
N PRO A 343 4.95 -9.61 2.08
CA PRO A 343 5.88 -8.60 1.64
C PRO A 343 7.27 -8.89 2.20
N THR A 344 8.21 -9.24 1.32
CA THR A 344 9.59 -9.47 1.71
C THR A 344 10.36 -8.15 1.68
N GLU A 345 11.37 -8.06 2.54
CA GLU A 345 12.38 -7.01 2.48
C GLU A 345 13.62 -7.54 1.76
N PRO A 346 14.40 -6.67 1.10
CA PRO A 346 15.67 -7.06 0.48
C PRO A 346 16.66 -7.65 1.47
N GLU A 347 17.56 -8.49 0.97
CA GLU A 347 18.57 -9.17 1.79
C GLU A 347 19.59 -8.21 2.39
N TYR A 348 19.96 -7.18 1.63
CA TYR A 348 20.96 -6.19 1.99
C TYR A 348 20.35 -4.79 1.89
N GLN A 349 20.44 -4.03 2.98
CA GLN A 349 19.79 -2.73 3.09
C GLN A 349 20.69 -1.72 3.79
N ILE A 350 20.70 -0.49 3.29
CA ILE A 350 21.22 0.67 4.00
C ILE A 350 20.05 1.24 4.80
N ASP A 351 20.06 1.05 6.12
CA ASP A 351 18.99 1.53 7.00
C ASP A 351 19.02 3.07 7.13
N GLY A 352 20.20 3.68 7.07
CA GLY A 352 20.35 5.10 7.29
C GLY A 352 21.80 5.57 7.27
N MET A 353 21.96 6.88 7.31
CA MET A 353 23.26 7.54 7.29
C MET A 353 23.22 8.81 8.16
N ALA A 354 24.34 9.13 8.80
CA ALA A 354 24.58 10.43 9.41
C ALA A 354 25.95 10.98 8.97
N ILE A 355 25.98 12.22 8.52
CA ILE A 355 27.19 12.92 8.08
C ILE A 355 27.50 13.99 9.12
N VAL A 356 28.74 14.01 9.61
CA VAL A 356 29.24 14.94 10.62
C VAL A 356 30.36 15.79 9.99
N GLY A 357 30.26 17.10 10.10
CA GLY A 357 31.27 18.07 9.65
C GLY A 357 30.68 19.46 9.41
N ASP A 358 31.54 20.45 9.13
CA ASP A 358 31.17 21.87 9.07
C ASP A 358 30.23 22.25 7.92
N PHE A 359 30.23 21.48 6.81
CA PHE A 359 29.44 21.81 5.61
C PHE A 359 27.95 21.44 5.74
N LEU A 360 27.61 20.52 6.64
CA LEU A 360 26.28 19.93 6.80
C LEU A 360 25.97 19.82 8.29
N ASP A 361 25.40 20.85 8.93
CA ASP A 361 24.84 20.77 10.30
C ASP A 361 24.18 19.40 10.55
N SER A 362 24.94 18.46 11.16
CA SER A 362 24.74 17.00 11.11
C SER A 362 23.56 16.50 10.25
N ALA A 363 23.80 16.27 8.95
CA ALA A 363 22.81 15.66 8.06
C ALA A 363 22.54 14.20 8.45
N PHE A 364 21.27 13.80 8.52
CA PHE A 364 20.89 12.42 8.82
C PHE A 364 19.73 11.98 7.94
N HIS A 365 19.71 10.69 7.64
CA HIS A 365 18.71 10.04 6.82
C HIS A 365 18.34 8.71 7.41
N ARG A 366 17.06 8.39 7.29
CA ARG A 366 16.56 7.04 7.44
C ARG A 366 15.96 6.62 6.11
N PHE A 367 16.42 5.48 5.60
CA PHE A 367 15.91 4.89 4.37
C PHE A 367 14.89 3.80 4.69
N ASN A 368 13.94 3.65 3.79
CA ASN A 368 13.02 2.52 3.70
C ASN A 368 13.76 1.32 3.08
N PRO A 369 13.41 0.08 3.45
CA PRO A 369 13.94 -1.12 2.79
C PRO A 369 13.69 -1.17 1.27
N ARG A 370 12.68 -0.46 0.76
CA ARG A 370 12.27 -0.47 -0.66
C ARG A 370 12.75 0.79 -1.39
N VAL A 371 11.83 1.61 -1.92
CA VAL A 371 12.16 2.75 -2.77
C VAL A 371 12.26 4.03 -1.96
N ASN A 372 13.41 4.67 -2.08
CA ASN A 372 13.73 5.96 -1.49
C ASN A 372 14.00 6.95 -2.61
N CYS A 373 13.41 8.14 -2.50
CA CYS A 373 13.66 9.23 -3.44
C CYS A 373 14.06 10.49 -2.66
N MET A 374 15.32 10.88 -2.77
CA MET A 374 15.84 12.13 -2.27
C MET A 374 15.58 13.24 -3.30
N VAL A 375 14.76 14.22 -2.94
CA VAL A 375 14.24 15.23 -3.88
C VAL A 375 14.55 16.64 -3.38
N GLY A 376 14.83 17.56 -4.30
CA GLY A 376 15.05 18.96 -3.99
C GLY A 376 15.65 19.72 -5.17
N ALA A 377 15.74 21.05 -5.06
CA ALA A 377 16.30 21.90 -6.10
C ALA A 377 17.77 21.54 -6.45
N VAL A 378 18.24 22.00 -7.60
CA VAL A 378 19.67 21.90 -7.97
C VAL A 378 20.53 22.52 -6.86
N SER A 379 21.67 21.91 -6.56
CA SER A 379 22.58 22.34 -5.49
C SER A 379 22.01 22.28 -4.06
N SER A 380 20.90 21.57 -3.83
CA SER A 380 20.33 21.43 -2.47
C SER A 380 21.14 20.53 -1.53
N GLY A 381 22.17 19.83 -2.02
CA GLY A 381 23.03 18.93 -1.24
C GLY A 381 22.74 17.43 -1.42
N LYS A 382 21.90 17.04 -2.39
CA LYS A 382 21.56 15.62 -2.68
C LYS A 382 22.77 14.81 -3.13
N THR A 383 23.41 15.22 -4.22
CA THR A 383 24.60 14.56 -4.79
C THR A 383 25.72 14.43 -3.76
N THR A 384 25.98 15.48 -2.97
CA THR A 384 26.96 15.39 -1.87
C THR A 384 26.65 14.25 -0.91
N ARG A 385 25.39 14.06 -0.52
CA ARG A 385 24.97 12.96 0.37
C ARG A 385 25.13 11.58 -0.32
N ILE A 386 24.90 11.47 -1.63
CA ILE A 386 25.14 10.22 -2.36
C ILE A 386 26.63 9.89 -2.44
N LEU A 387 27.47 10.89 -2.72
CA LEU A 387 28.93 10.71 -2.76
C LEU A 387 29.51 10.38 -1.39
N ASP A 388 29.02 11.02 -0.31
CA ASP A 388 29.38 10.68 1.07
C ASP A 388 28.99 9.22 1.40
N LEU A 389 27.80 8.78 0.97
CA LEU A 389 27.37 7.38 1.14
C LEU A 389 28.27 6.41 0.37
N GLY A 390 28.63 6.75 -0.87
CA GLY A 390 29.55 5.97 -1.68
C GLY A 390 30.92 5.82 -1.02
N GLU A 391 31.50 6.94 -0.57
CA GLU A 391 32.79 6.95 0.13
C GLU A 391 32.76 6.12 1.42
N ALA A 392 31.69 6.20 2.20
CA ALA A 392 31.54 5.42 3.43
C ALA A 392 31.32 3.93 3.19
N THR A 393 30.83 3.55 2.01
CA THR A 393 30.53 2.15 1.65
C THR A 393 31.49 1.56 0.61
N LYS A 394 32.56 2.27 0.24
CA LYS A 394 33.48 1.84 -0.83
C LYS A 394 34.20 0.50 -0.54
N ASP A 395 34.45 0.19 0.73
CA ASP A 395 35.05 -1.09 1.14
C ASP A 395 34.05 -2.26 1.06
N LEU A 396 32.78 -1.93 0.81
CA LEU A 396 31.69 -2.86 0.55
C LEU A 396 31.43 -3.01 -0.95
N THR A 397 31.68 -1.96 -1.74
CA THR A 397 31.56 -2.03 -3.20
C THR A 397 32.61 -2.94 -3.81
N GLY A 398 32.21 -3.76 -4.78
CA GLY A 398 33.10 -4.60 -5.59
C GLY A 398 33.83 -3.82 -6.69
N THR A 399 33.51 -2.54 -6.86
CA THR A 399 34.11 -1.66 -7.85
C THR A 399 35.16 -0.75 -7.19
N LYS A 400 36.27 -0.49 -7.88
CA LYS A 400 37.26 0.54 -7.48
C LYS A 400 36.74 1.94 -7.82
N GLU A 401 35.49 2.24 -7.50
CA GLU A 401 34.95 3.57 -7.77
C GLU A 401 35.54 4.59 -6.81
N THR A 402 36.15 5.64 -7.38
CA THR A 402 36.61 6.80 -6.63
C THR A 402 35.47 7.79 -6.50
N PHE A 403 34.93 7.92 -5.28
CA PHE A 403 33.96 8.97 -4.95
C PHE A 403 34.73 10.26 -4.64
N GLU A 404 35.16 10.96 -5.69
CA GLU A 404 35.84 12.24 -5.52
C GLU A 404 34.91 13.22 -4.78
N LYS A 405 35.39 13.77 -3.65
CA LYS A 405 34.77 14.88 -2.89
C LYS A 405 33.65 14.52 -1.90
N ALA A 406 33.85 13.47 -1.08
CA ALA A 406 33.14 13.41 0.20
C ALA A 406 33.41 14.70 1.01
N LYS A 407 32.37 15.27 1.61
CA LYS A 407 32.42 16.54 2.36
C LYS A 407 32.25 16.37 3.86
N GLY A 408 31.78 15.21 4.31
CA GLY A 408 31.76 14.87 5.73
C GLY A 408 33.17 14.72 6.29
N ASP A 409 33.37 15.10 7.55
CA ASP A 409 34.56 14.71 8.31
C ASP A 409 34.42 13.24 8.75
N THR A 410 33.24 12.88 9.25
CA THR A 410 32.91 11.52 9.68
C THR A 410 31.53 11.13 9.18
N ILE A 411 31.42 9.93 8.60
CA ILE A 411 30.17 9.41 8.05
C ILE A 411 29.82 8.10 8.76
N TYR A 412 28.62 8.06 9.34
CA TYR A 412 28.06 6.86 9.95
C TYR A 412 27.01 6.27 9.02
N VAL A 413 27.11 4.98 8.71
CA VAL A 413 26.12 4.27 7.89
C VAL A 413 25.63 3.05 8.66
N THR A 414 24.32 2.87 8.78
CA THR A 414 23.74 1.66 9.38
C THR A 414 23.28 0.73 8.28
N LEU A 415 23.63 -0.55 8.39
CA LEU A 415 23.35 -1.58 7.40
C LEU A 415 22.59 -2.74 8.02
N ARG A 416 21.69 -3.33 7.26
CA ARG A 416 20.98 -4.55 7.64
C ARG A 416 21.28 -5.66 6.64
N THR A 417 21.53 -6.84 7.16
CA THR A 417 21.65 -8.09 6.40
C THR A 417 20.57 -9.06 6.87
N LYS A 418 20.05 -9.86 5.95
CA LYS A 418 19.06 -10.90 6.23
C LYS A 418 19.59 -12.25 5.73
N ASP A 419 19.43 -13.30 6.53
CA ASP A 419 19.70 -14.69 6.15
C ASP A 419 18.54 -15.56 6.63
N GLY A 420 17.77 -16.12 5.69
CA GLY A 420 16.46 -16.70 6.00
C GLY A 420 15.57 -15.67 6.70
N ASP A 421 15.10 -15.96 7.92
CA ASP A 421 14.33 -15.03 8.75
C ASP A 421 15.18 -14.22 9.75
N ASN A 422 16.47 -14.55 9.88
CA ASN A 422 17.36 -13.86 10.80
C ASN A 422 17.82 -12.53 10.20
N GLN A 423 17.76 -11.46 10.99
CA GLN A 423 18.26 -10.15 10.62
C GLN A 423 19.41 -9.74 11.53
N SER A 424 20.45 -9.14 10.94
CA SER A 424 21.60 -8.58 11.66
C SER A 424 21.76 -7.11 11.31
N LEU A 425 22.11 -6.30 12.30
CA LEU A 425 22.30 -4.87 12.16
C LEU A 425 23.75 -4.47 12.44
N TRP A 426 24.28 -3.64 11.56
CA TRP A 426 25.67 -3.21 11.56
C TRP A 426 25.75 -1.69 11.46
N ALA A 427 26.87 -1.13 11.90
CA ALA A 427 27.21 0.24 11.58
C ALA A 427 28.66 0.37 11.11
N LEU A 428 28.85 1.25 10.14
CA LEU A 428 30.13 1.68 9.62
C LEU A 428 30.39 3.10 10.12
N GLU A 429 31.61 3.35 10.56
CA GLU A 429 32.14 4.69 10.83
C GLU A 429 33.31 4.93 9.87
N LYS A 430 33.12 5.88 8.96
CA LYS A 430 34.14 6.33 8.00
C LYS A 430 34.75 7.64 8.49
N ASP A 431 36.04 7.63 8.79
CA ASP A 431 36.85 8.85 8.87
C ASP A 431 37.33 9.19 7.45
N VAL A 432 36.84 10.31 6.92
CA VAL A 432 37.12 10.71 5.53
C VAL A 432 38.55 11.25 5.39
N LYS A 433 39.07 11.94 6.42
CA LYS A 433 40.41 12.53 6.38
C LYS A 433 41.50 11.47 6.43
N ASN A 434 41.33 10.50 7.32
CA ASN A 434 42.31 9.42 7.52
C ASN A 434 42.05 8.20 6.63
N ASN A 435 40.94 8.21 5.88
CA ASN A 435 40.50 7.09 5.05
C ASN A 435 40.33 5.77 5.84
N GLU A 436 39.97 5.85 7.12
CA GLU A 436 39.80 4.70 8.01
C GLU A 436 38.32 4.31 8.10
N THR A 437 38.02 3.00 8.10
CA THR A 437 36.66 2.47 8.24
C THR A 437 36.61 1.51 9.43
N LYS A 438 35.72 1.79 10.39
CA LYS A 438 35.44 0.92 11.54
C LYS A 438 34.06 0.27 11.44
N TYR A 439 33.93 -0.93 11.96
CA TYR A 439 32.71 -1.74 11.90
C TYR A 439 32.19 -2.04 13.30
N TRP A 440 30.87 -2.01 13.46
CA TRP A 440 30.20 -2.16 14.74
C TRP A 440 29.00 -3.09 14.60
N LYS A 441 28.81 -3.98 15.58
CA LYS A 441 27.59 -4.79 15.69
C LYS A 441 26.56 -4.06 16.53
N LEU A 442 25.29 -4.08 16.10
CA LEU A 442 24.20 -3.39 16.76
C LEU A 442 23.11 -4.38 17.22
N LYS A 443 22.35 -4.02 18.25
CA LYS A 443 21.02 -4.60 18.54
C LYS A 443 19.97 -3.99 17.61
N ASP A 444 18.80 -4.61 17.49
CA ASP A 444 17.68 -4.13 16.66
C ASP A 444 17.23 -2.69 16.96
N ASN A 445 17.44 -2.23 18.19
CA ASN A 445 17.17 -0.85 18.60
C ASN A 445 18.34 0.12 18.37
N TYR A 446 19.30 -0.23 17.51
CA TYR A 446 20.49 0.56 17.16
C TYR A 446 21.46 0.81 18.33
N LYS A 447 21.34 0.04 19.42
CA LYS A 447 22.32 0.08 20.51
C LYS A 447 23.60 -0.63 20.08
N ILE A 448 24.75 0.03 20.22
CA ILE A 448 26.06 -0.58 19.96
C ILE A 448 26.28 -1.74 20.93
N LEU A 449 26.68 -2.88 20.38
CA LEU A 449 27.11 -4.06 21.13
C LEU A 449 28.61 -4.06 21.31
N GLU A 450 29.33 -4.03 20.18
CA GLU A 450 30.79 -4.16 20.14
C GLU A 450 31.37 -3.55 18.85
N GLU A 451 32.64 -3.16 18.91
CA GLU A 451 33.48 -2.86 17.75
C GLU A 451 34.06 -4.17 17.20
N LEU A 452 34.16 -4.28 15.87
CA LEU A 452 34.66 -5.47 15.19
C LEU A 452 36.07 -5.24 14.67
N GLN A 453 36.91 -6.27 14.75
CA GLN A 453 38.23 -6.28 14.12
C GLN A 453 38.07 -6.55 12.62
N GLY A 454 37.81 -5.48 11.87
CA GLY A 454 37.65 -5.51 10.41
C GLY A 454 36.22 -5.80 9.94
N LYS A 455 36.08 -6.02 8.61
CA LYS A 455 34.78 -6.21 7.94
C LYS A 455 34.14 -7.55 8.37
N PRO A 456 32.90 -7.56 8.89
CA PRO A 456 32.20 -8.81 9.22
C PRO A 456 31.92 -9.64 7.96
N LYS A 457 31.87 -10.96 8.13
CA LYS A 457 31.68 -11.93 7.02
C LYS A 457 30.32 -11.76 6.35
N GLU A 458 29.32 -11.39 7.12
CA GLU A 458 27.94 -11.14 6.70
C GLU A 458 27.81 -9.94 5.74
N LEU A 459 28.80 -9.03 5.75
CA LEU A 459 28.86 -7.91 4.81
C LEU A 459 29.70 -8.20 3.57
N LYS A 460 30.20 -9.43 3.39
CA LYS A 460 31.02 -9.80 2.22
C LYS A 460 30.27 -9.53 0.91
N ASP A 461 29.00 -9.90 0.85
CA ASP A 461 28.15 -9.80 -0.34
C ASP A 461 27.27 -8.54 -0.35
N PHE A 462 27.38 -7.70 0.69
CA PHE A 462 26.78 -6.36 0.74
C PHE A 462 27.51 -5.45 -0.26
N ASN A 463 27.21 -5.58 -1.55
CA ASN A 463 27.87 -4.86 -2.64
C ASN A 463 26.91 -3.86 -3.31
N PRO A 464 26.75 -2.64 -2.77
CA PRO A 464 25.83 -1.65 -3.34
C PRO A 464 26.29 -1.19 -4.73
N ASP A 465 25.36 -1.09 -5.69
CA ASP A 465 25.65 -0.56 -7.02
C ASP A 465 25.36 0.94 -7.06
N PHE A 466 26.28 1.75 -7.61
CA PHE A 466 26.10 3.18 -7.82
C PHE A 466 25.97 3.50 -9.31
N ILE A 467 24.92 4.25 -9.68
CA ILE A 467 24.69 4.76 -11.03
C ILE A 467 24.70 6.29 -10.95
N LEU A 468 25.80 6.91 -11.39
CA LEU A 468 25.99 8.36 -11.35
C LEU A 468 25.76 8.94 -12.75
N GLY A 469 24.60 9.56 -12.96
CA GLY A 469 24.18 10.08 -14.26
C GLY A 469 25.17 11.07 -14.88
N SER A 470 25.73 11.97 -14.06
CA SER A 470 26.73 12.95 -14.49
C SER A 470 28.08 12.32 -14.90
N LYS A 471 28.45 11.17 -14.34
CA LYS A 471 29.62 10.40 -14.76
C LYS A 471 29.36 9.68 -16.08
N ILE A 472 28.20 9.01 -16.19
CA ILE A 472 27.79 8.29 -17.40
C ILE A 472 27.67 9.25 -18.59
N ASP A 473 27.09 10.44 -18.40
CA ASP A 473 27.02 11.47 -19.45
C ASP A 473 28.40 11.85 -19.98
N LYS A 474 29.37 12.12 -19.07
CA LYS A 474 30.75 12.46 -19.44
C LYS A 474 31.46 11.32 -20.17
N GLU A 475 31.40 10.11 -19.63
CA GLU A 475 32.04 8.92 -20.22
C GLU A 475 31.45 8.58 -21.58
N THR A 476 30.15 8.81 -21.77
CA THR A 476 29.47 8.55 -23.05
C THR A 476 29.84 9.61 -24.09
N LYS A 477 29.86 10.90 -23.72
CA LYS A 477 30.33 11.98 -24.60
C LYS A 477 31.76 11.77 -25.08
N ALA A 478 32.63 11.25 -24.21
CA ALA A 478 34.03 10.97 -24.54
C ALA A 478 34.24 9.87 -25.59
N LYS A 479 33.22 9.05 -25.89
CA LYS A 479 33.32 8.00 -26.91
C LYS A 479 33.18 8.53 -28.34
N GLU A 480 32.72 9.77 -28.50
CA GLU A 480 32.52 10.43 -29.81
C GLU A 480 31.70 9.59 -30.82
N ASP A 481 30.79 8.74 -30.33
CA ASP A 481 29.85 8.00 -31.16
C ASP A 481 28.64 8.88 -31.46
N TYR A 482 28.50 9.31 -32.71
CA TYR A 482 27.37 10.14 -33.17
C TYR A 482 26.26 9.32 -33.86
N SER A 483 26.42 8.00 -33.98
CA SER A 483 25.47 7.13 -34.67
C SER A 483 24.17 6.93 -33.88
N THR A 484 24.24 7.03 -32.55
CA THR A 484 23.13 6.84 -31.63
C THR A 484 22.94 8.11 -30.80
N PRO A 485 21.71 8.59 -30.55
CA PRO A 485 21.49 9.74 -29.67
C PRO A 485 22.11 9.52 -28.28
N LEU A 486 22.79 10.55 -27.75
CA LEU A 486 23.53 10.46 -26.49
C LEU A 486 22.70 9.87 -25.34
N ALA A 487 21.45 10.32 -25.18
CA ALA A 487 20.58 9.82 -24.12
C ALA A 487 20.27 8.31 -24.25
N LYS A 488 20.20 7.80 -25.48
CA LYS A 488 20.01 6.37 -25.74
C LYS A 488 21.28 5.58 -25.45
N GLN A 489 22.45 6.14 -25.73
CA GLN A 489 23.72 5.52 -25.33
C GLN A 489 23.87 5.46 -23.80
N CYS A 490 23.51 6.54 -23.11
CA CYS A 490 23.48 6.57 -21.64
C CYS A 490 22.52 5.49 -21.12
N TRP A 491 21.30 5.41 -21.66
CA TRP A 491 20.34 4.36 -21.31
C TRP A 491 20.94 2.96 -21.44
N LEU A 492 21.61 2.64 -22.56
CA LEU A 492 22.22 1.32 -22.76
C LEU A 492 23.34 1.00 -21.75
N ALA A 493 24.04 2.01 -21.24
CA ALA A 493 25.01 1.82 -20.15
C ALA A 493 24.30 1.53 -18.82
N ILE A 494 23.25 2.28 -18.52
CA ILE A 494 22.46 2.16 -17.29
C ILE A 494 21.73 0.81 -17.23
N GLU A 495 21.09 0.40 -18.34
CA GLU A 495 20.30 -0.82 -18.43
C GLU A 495 21.09 -2.06 -18.03
N LYS A 496 22.39 -2.11 -18.37
CA LYS A 496 23.29 -3.22 -17.99
C LYS A 496 23.53 -3.33 -16.48
N MET A 497 23.31 -2.25 -15.73
CA MET A 497 23.48 -2.20 -14.27
C MET A 497 22.17 -2.51 -13.52
N LEU A 498 21.02 -2.44 -14.21
CA LEU A 498 19.69 -2.66 -13.66
C LEU A 498 19.30 -4.14 -13.69
N ASP A 499 19.97 -4.94 -12.85
CA ASP A 499 19.65 -6.37 -12.68
C ASP A 499 18.60 -6.59 -11.57
N PRO A 500 17.40 -7.14 -11.89
CA PRO A 500 16.37 -7.49 -10.90
C PRO A 500 16.69 -8.70 -10.02
N ALA A 501 17.68 -9.53 -10.38
CA ALA A 501 18.07 -10.72 -9.62
C ALA A 501 19.07 -10.40 -8.49
N LYS A 502 19.79 -9.27 -8.60
CA LYS A 502 20.65 -8.78 -7.52
C LYS A 502 19.82 -8.47 -6.27
N LYS A 503 20.47 -8.56 -5.10
CA LYS A 503 19.84 -8.30 -3.78
C LYS A 503 20.41 -7.08 -3.07
N SER A 504 21.59 -6.62 -3.48
CA SER A 504 22.27 -5.45 -2.91
C SER A 504 21.54 -4.15 -3.23
N PRO A 505 21.70 -3.08 -2.42
CA PRO A 505 21.13 -1.78 -2.71
C PRO A 505 21.54 -1.25 -4.09
N LEU A 506 20.63 -0.50 -4.73
CA LEU A 506 20.87 0.24 -5.96
C LEU A 506 20.74 1.73 -5.68
N ILE A 507 21.84 2.46 -5.85
CA ILE A 507 21.91 3.90 -5.59
C ILE A 507 22.06 4.62 -6.93
N ILE A 508 21.24 5.64 -7.15
CA ILE A 508 21.14 6.35 -8.42
C ILE A 508 21.16 7.85 -8.14
N ASP A 509 21.98 8.61 -8.88
CA ASP A 509 22.05 10.06 -8.78
C ASP A 509 21.96 10.72 -10.15
N GLU A 510 21.22 11.83 -10.22
CA GLU A 510 21.20 12.77 -11.36
C GLU A 510 20.95 12.12 -12.74
N MET A 511 20.02 11.17 -12.84
CA MET A 511 19.67 10.53 -14.12
C MET A 511 19.15 11.52 -15.15
N GLU A 512 18.56 12.63 -14.69
CA GLU A 512 18.16 13.75 -15.53
C GLU A 512 19.30 14.43 -16.30
N GLN A 513 20.56 14.24 -15.91
CA GLN A 513 21.72 14.78 -16.64
C GLN A 513 22.02 13.99 -17.91
N CYS A 514 21.64 12.72 -17.96
CA CYS A 514 21.99 11.80 -19.04
C CYS A 514 20.78 11.20 -19.79
N LEU A 515 19.58 11.28 -19.22
CA LEU A 515 18.34 10.76 -19.82
C LEU A 515 17.31 11.86 -20.07
N THR A 516 16.56 11.71 -21.17
CA THR A 516 15.35 12.51 -21.44
C THR A 516 14.20 12.08 -20.54
N ASP A 517 13.20 12.96 -20.35
CA ASP A 517 11.97 12.61 -19.61
C ASP A 517 11.27 11.39 -20.19
N GLU A 518 11.24 11.28 -21.51
CA GLU A 518 10.66 10.12 -22.20
C GLU A 518 11.36 8.80 -21.83
N LEU A 519 12.70 8.77 -21.80
CA LEU A 519 13.45 7.57 -21.41
C LEU A 519 13.29 7.27 -19.91
N ILE A 520 13.19 8.29 -19.06
CA ILE A 520 12.94 8.09 -17.64
C ILE A 520 11.59 7.38 -17.44
N GLU A 521 10.53 7.86 -18.09
CA GLU A 521 9.18 7.32 -17.92
C GLU A 521 8.99 5.97 -18.63
N LYS A 522 9.49 5.83 -19.86
CA LYS A 522 9.23 4.62 -20.68
C LYS A 522 10.22 3.48 -20.45
N ASN A 523 11.39 3.77 -19.88
CA ASN A 523 12.47 2.78 -19.72
C ASN A 523 12.95 2.65 -18.28
N LEU A 524 13.42 3.73 -17.65
CA LEU A 524 14.01 3.68 -16.31
C LEU A 524 12.99 3.26 -15.26
N VAL A 525 11.83 3.91 -15.20
CA VAL A 525 10.77 3.59 -14.23
C VAL A 525 10.36 2.10 -14.33
N PRO A 526 9.99 1.55 -15.50
CA PRO A 526 9.67 0.13 -15.63
C PRO A 526 10.80 -0.82 -15.20
N ALA A 527 12.07 -0.45 -15.44
CA ALA A 527 13.20 -1.26 -15.01
C ALA A 527 13.34 -1.23 -13.48
N LEU A 528 13.18 -0.06 -12.84
CA LEU A 528 13.20 0.08 -11.39
C LEU A 528 12.03 -0.63 -10.70
N GLU A 529 10.84 -0.66 -11.32
CA GLU A 529 9.71 -1.45 -10.83
C GLU A 529 10.02 -2.96 -10.76
N LYS A 530 10.90 -3.47 -11.63
CA LYS A 530 11.39 -4.85 -11.54
C LYS A 530 12.42 -5.01 -10.43
N CYS A 531 13.39 -4.10 -10.35
CA CYS A 531 14.45 -4.16 -9.33
C CYS A 531 13.92 -4.03 -7.90
N ARG A 532 12.90 -3.19 -7.66
CA ARG A 532 12.37 -2.92 -6.30
C ARG A 532 11.81 -4.16 -5.59
N LYS A 533 11.53 -5.24 -6.33
CA LYS A 533 11.02 -6.49 -5.76
C LYS A 533 12.06 -7.19 -4.88
N ASN A 534 13.33 -7.08 -5.23
CA ASN A 534 14.43 -7.79 -4.56
C ASN A 534 15.52 -6.86 -3.99
N ARG A 535 15.48 -5.57 -4.34
CA ARG A 535 16.53 -4.60 -4.03
C ARG A 535 15.97 -3.36 -3.38
N GLN A 536 16.73 -2.82 -2.42
CA GLN A 536 16.53 -1.45 -1.98
C GLN A 536 16.95 -0.50 -3.11
N ILE A 537 16.17 0.53 -3.37
CA ILE A 537 16.47 1.58 -4.36
C ILE A 537 16.58 2.91 -3.64
N ILE A 538 17.66 3.65 -3.88
CA ILE A 538 17.89 4.99 -3.36
C ILE A 538 18.21 5.91 -4.54
N ILE A 539 17.29 6.82 -4.87
CA ILE A 539 17.45 7.74 -6.01
C ILE A 539 17.57 9.15 -5.47
N ALA A 540 18.51 9.93 -5.99
CA ALA A 540 18.57 11.37 -5.83
C ALA A 540 18.24 12.05 -7.16
N SER A 541 17.25 12.96 -7.16
CA SER A 541 16.85 13.68 -8.37
C SER A 541 16.28 15.06 -8.06
N CYS A 542 16.42 16.00 -9.00
CA CYS A 542 15.70 17.26 -8.97
C CYS A 542 14.28 17.18 -9.56
N LYS A 543 13.89 16.04 -10.15
CA LYS A 543 12.58 15.85 -10.78
C LYS A 543 11.54 15.34 -9.78
N SER A 544 10.45 16.08 -9.64
CA SER A 544 9.33 15.79 -8.72
C SER A 544 8.42 14.66 -9.22
N ASN A 545 8.45 14.33 -10.51
CA ASN A 545 7.65 13.25 -11.09
C ASN A 545 8.19 11.86 -10.74
N ILE A 546 9.51 11.67 -10.64
CA ILE A 546 10.15 10.37 -10.32
C ILE A 546 9.58 9.71 -9.04
N PRO A 547 9.55 10.38 -7.86
CA PRO A 547 8.99 9.76 -6.66
C PRO A 547 7.50 9.42 -6.77
N VAL A 548 6.74 10.16 -7.58
CA VAL A 548 5.30 9.97 -7.80
C VAL A 548 5.07 8.75 -8.69
N VAL A 549 5.74 8.70 -9.84
CA VAL A 549 5.59 7.60 -10.81
C VAL A 549 6.12 6.28 -10.26
N LEU A 550 7.19 6.31 -9.46
CA LEU A 550 7.71 5.11 -8.80
C LEU A 550 6.88 4.68 -7.58
N ASP A 551 5.90 5.47 -7.13
CA ASP A 551 5.20 5.25 -5.86
C ASP A 551 6.20 4.96 -4.73
N ALA A 552 7.11 5.91 -4.50
CA ALA A 552 8.21 5.76 -3.56
C ALA A 552 7.70 5.61 -2.13
N GLU A 553 8.19 4.60 -1.40
CA GLU A 553 7.84 4.42 0.01
C GLU A 553 8.30 5.59 0.87
N ASN A 554 9.44 6.18 0.55
CA ASN A 554 10.02 7.27 1.32
C ASN A 554 10.62 8.36 0.42
N ILE A 555 9.99 9.52 0.42
CA ILE A 555 10.44 10.73 -0.26
C ILE A 555 11.15 11.60 0.78
N ILE A 556 12.45 11.81 0.59
CA ILE A 556 13.30 12.59 1.48
C ILE A 556 13.56 13.95 0.83
N ILE A 557 12.95 15.00 1.36
CA ILE A 557 13.08 16.33 0.78
C ILE A 557 14.29 17.03 1.38
N VAL A 558 15.22 17.43 0.52
CA VAL A 558 16.48 18.07 0.89
C VAL A 558 16.50 19.50 0.36
N ASN A 559 16.68 20.45 1.27
CA ASN A 559 16.80 21.87 0.97
C ASN A 559 17.92 22.50 1.79
N LYS A 560 18.76 23.33 1.17
CA LYS A 560 19.92 23.99 1.81
C LYS A 560 20.71 23.01 2.69
N ALA A 561 21.01 21.84 2.12
CA ALA A 561 21.76 20.78 2.76
C ALA A 561 21.14 20.16 4.03
N LYS A 562 19.85 20.42 4.30
CA LYS A 562 19.07 19.86 5.42
C LYS A 562 17.91 19.00 4.90
N THR A 563 17.58 17.95 5.64
CA THR A 563 16.36 17.16 5.40
C THR A 563 15.20 17.93 6.02
N VAL A 564 14.24 18.39 5.21
CA VAL A 564 13.12 19.24 5.66
C VAL A 564 11.82 18.46 5.86
N ALA A 565 11.64 17.36 5.13
CA ALA A 565 10.53 16.44 5.30
C ALA A 565 10.91 15.04 4.81
N ALA A 566 10.29 14.01 5.38
CA ALA A 566 10.43 12.62 4.95
C ALA A 566 9.12 11.86 5.18
N GLY A 567 8.80 10.90 4.32
CA GLY A 567 7.56 10.10 4.34
C GLY A 567 7.13 9.72 2.92
N SER A 568 6.05 8.96 2.77
CA SER A 568 5.46 8.75 1.44
C SER A 568 4.74 10.01 0.95
N ILE A 569 4.24 9.98 -0.29
CA ILE A 569 3.59 11.13 -0.92
C ILE A 569 2.35 11.63 -0.15
N GLU A 570 1.61 10.75 0.51
CA GLU A 570 0.43 11.11 1.31
C GLU A 570 0.75 11.73 2.67
N HIS A 571 2.02 11.70 3.10
CA HIS A 571 2.41 12.31 4.36
C HIS A 571 2.16 13.82 4.33
N LYS A 572 1.49 14.33 5.38
CA LYS A 572 0.98 15.72 5.44
C LYS A 572 2.02 16.83 5.17
N LYS A 573 3.31 16.54 5.38
CA LYS A 573 4.41 17.48 5.12
C LYS A 573 5.12 17.26 3.79
N VAL A 574 5.04 16.07 3.17
CA VAL A 574 5.87 15.71 2.01
C VAL A 574 5.37 16.42 0.77
N LEU A 575 4.14 16.13 0.31
CA LEU A 575 3.63 16.72 -0.93
C LEU A 575 3.66 18.27 -0.94
N PRO A 576 3.17 18.98 0.09
CA PRO A 576 3.22 20.45 0.10
C PRO A 576 4.66 20.99 0.01
N THR A 577 5.59 20.39 0.76
CA THR A 577 7.00 20.83 0.77
C THR A 577 7.71 20.50 -0.54
N MET A 578 7.36 19.38 -1.17
CA MET A 578 7.92 18.99 -2.47
C MET A 578 7.48 20.00 -3.53
N VAL A 579 6.18 20.28 -3.64
CA VAL A 579 5.62 21.28 -4.57
C VAL A 579 6.23 22.66 -4.32
N GLU A 580 6.41 23.06 -3.06
CA GLU A 580 7.06 24.32 -2.74
C GLU A 580 8.49 24.41 -3.30
N ILE A 581 9.29 23.37 -3.09
CA ILE A 581 10.72 23.39 -3.43
C ILE A 581 10.98 23.12 -4.92
N THR A 582 10.23 22.22 -5.55
CA THR A 582 10.49 21.79 -6.94
C THR A 582 9.61 22.51 -7.96
N GLU A 583 8.40 22.94 -7.58
CA GLU A 583 7.44 23.55 -8.50
C GLU A 583 7.25 25.06 -8.31
N GLY A 584 7.88 25.66 -7.30
CA GLY A 584 7.72 27.07 -6.96
C GLY A 584 6.39 27.39 -6.27
N GLY A 585 5.84 26.41 -5.54
CA GLY A 585 4.65 26.57 -4.72
C GLY A 585 3.33 26.21 -5.42
N LYS A 586 2.28 26.09 -4.60
CA LYS A 586 0.95 25.61 -5.03
C LYS A 586 0.36 26.47 -6.16
N THR A 587 0.46 27.80 -6.05
CA THR A 587 -0.08 28.73 -7.06
C THR A 587 0.59 28.54 -8.40
N THR A 588 1.92 28.45 -8.43
CA THR A 588 2.71 28.22 -9.64
C THR A 588 2.36 26.86 -10.26
N PHE A 589 2.27 25.82 -9.44
CA PHE A 589 1.88 24.49 -9.89
C PHE A 589 0.47 24.46 -10.50
N GLN A 590 -0.51 25.10 -9.86
CA GLN A 590 -1.88 25.20 -10.37
C GLN A 590 -1.95 26.02 -11.66
N GLU A 591 -1.19 27.10 -11.78
CA GLU A 591 -1.14 27.92 -13.00
C GLU A 591 -0.48 27.15 -14.16
N LYS A 592 0.58 26.36 -13.89
CA LYS A 592 1.14 25.41 -14.86
C LYS A 592 0.06 24.42 -15.34
N LEU A 593 -0.66 23.79 -14.41
CA LEU A 593 -1.75 22.87 -14.75
C LEU A 593 -2.86 23.55 -15.55
N ARG A 594 -3.25 24.79 -15.21
CA ARG A 594 -4.28 25.55 -15.92
C ARG A 594 -3.87 25.86 -17.36
N ARG A 595 -2.62 26.31 -17.57
CA ARG A 595 -2.08 26.64 -18.90
C ARG A 595 -1.86 25.40 -19.75
N CYS A 596 -1.29 24.34 -19.18
CA CYS A 596 -1.15 23.06 -19.88
C CYS A 596 -2.53 22.45 -20.18
N GLY A 597 -3.45 22.45 -19.23
CA GLY A 597 -4.82 21.99 -19.41
C GLY A 597 -5.53 22.70 -20.58
N HIS A 598 -5.41 24.02 -20.67
CA HIS A 598 -5.93 24.78 -21.83
C HIS A 598 -5.28 24.40 -23.17
N LEU A 599 -4.01 24.01 -23.18
CA LEU A 599 -3.30 23.60 -24.40
C LEU A 599 -3.62 22.14 -24.81
N TYR A 600 -4.04 21.30 -23.87
CA TYR A 600 -4.47 19.92 -24.12
C TYR A 600 -6.00 19.76 -24.24
N GLU A 601 -6.78 20.79 -23.89
CA GLU A 601 -8.22 20.89 -24.16
C GLU A 601 -8.49 21.74 -25.41
N CYS A 602 -8.17 21.18 -26.59
CA CYS A 602 -8.87 21.50 -27.83
C CYS A 602 -9.73 20.30 -28.23
N SER A 603 -10.95 20.25 -27.69
CA SER A 603 -12.24 20.07 -28.40
C SER A 603 -13.31 19.52 -27.46
N PRO A 604 -14.60 19.87 -27.71
CA PRO A 604 -15.70 19.87 -26.74
C PRO A 604 -15.97 18.53 -26.04
#